data_AF-A0A255T6P4-F1
#
_entry.id   AF-A0A255T6P4-F1
#
_cell.length_a   1.000
_cell.length_b   1.000
_cell.length_c   1.000
_cell.angle_alpha   90.00
_cell.angle_beta   90.00
_cell.angle_gamma   90.00
#
_symmetry.space_group_name_H-M   'P 1'
#
loop_
_entity.id
_entity.type
_entity.pdbx_description
1 polymer ?
#
loop_
_entity_poly.entity_id
_entity_poly.type
_entity_poly.pdbx_seq_one_letter_code
_entity_poly.pdbx_strand_id
1 'polypeptide(L)'
;MAMNRTKECFTLLIALLLTMLCSCGRNAKIMDEAERIVEQSPDSSLALLSTVDRYLLSKSDRARYGLLFTMAQDKSGLDVDMDTLIRQSYIYYEGEPETKYYGLSQYY
;
A
#
# COMPACT_ATOMS: atom_id res chain seq x y z
N MET A 1 6.99 -10.63 43.20
CA MET A 1 7.43 -11.16 41.88
C MET A 1 6.41 -10.95 40.74
N ALA A 2 5.10 -10.85 41.01
CA ALA A 2 4.07 -10.62 39.96
C ALA A 2 4.12 -9.22 39.29
N MET A 3 4.50 -8.18 40.04
CA MET A 3 4.53 -6.78 39.56
C MET A 3 5.64 -6.47 38.54
N ASN A 4 6.70 -7.29 38.47
CA ASN A 4 7.74 -7.14 37.45
C ASN A 4 7.31 -7.76 36.11
N ARG A 5 6.60 -8.89 36.15
CA ARG A 5 6.06 -9.53 34.93
C ARG A 5 5.02 -8.66 34.22
N THR A 6 4.15 -7.96 34.95
CA THR A 6 3.18 -7.05 34.33
C THR A 6 3.85 -5.84 33.68
N LYS A 7 4.90 -5.29 34.30
CA LYS A 7 5.70 -4.20 33.72
C LYS A 7 6.46 -4.65 32.47
N GLU A 8 7.09 -5.83 32.50
CA GLU A 8 7.78 -6.42 31.34
C GLU A 8 6.81 -6.69 30.18
N CYS A 9 5.63 -7.27 30.45
CA CYS A 9 4.59 -7.44 29.43
C CYS A 9 4.15 -6.09 28.85
N PHE A 10 3.96 -5.08 29.69
CA PHE A 10 3.56 -3.74 29.24
C PHE A 10 4.63 -3.08 28.36
N THR A 11 5.91 -3.22 28.71
CA THR A 11 7.04 -2.74 27.90
C THR A 11 7.12 -3.46 26.56
N LEU A 12 6.91 -4.78 26.51
CA LEU A 12 6.87 -5.55 25.26
C LEU A 12 5.69 -5.13 24.37
N LEU A 13 4.53 -4.85 24.96
CA LEU A 13 3.34 -4.39 24.24
C LEU A 13 3.56 -3.01 23.60
N ILE A 14 4.20 -2.09 24.32
CA ILE A 14 4.60 -0.79 23.78
C ILE A 14 5.63 -0.93 22.65
N ALA A 15 6.64 -1.80 22.82
CA ALA A 15 7.64 -2.03 21.77
C ALA A 15 7.01 -2.59 20.48
N LEU A 16 6.07 -3.53 20.60
CA LEU A 16 5.31 -4.08 19.47
C LEU A 16 4.47 -2.99 18.76
N LEU A 17 3.78 -2.15 19.52
CA LEU A 17 2.99 -1.04 18.97
C LEU A 17 3.87 -0.04 18.20
N LEU A 18 5.06 0.29 18.72
CA LEU A 18 6.01 1.18 18.05
C LEU A 18 6.52 0.61 16.71
N THR A 19 6.78 -0.71 16.66
CA THR A 19 7.21 -1.35 15.40
C THR A 19 6.13 -1.32 14.31
N MET A 20 4.85 -1.44 14.69
CA MET A 20 3.72 -1.35 13.75
C MET A 20 3.55 0.06 13.16
N LEU A 21 3.72 1.10 14.00
CA LEU A 21 3.64 2.49 13.57
C LEU A 21 4.73 2.86 12.55
N CYS A 22 5.95 2.37 12.74
CA CYS A 22 7.05 2.59 11.80
C CYS A 22 6.81 1.95 10.43
N SER A 23 6.23 0.75 10.38
CA SER A 23 5.97 0.06 9.12
C SER A 23 4.88 0.74 8.29
N CYS A 24 3.81 1.22 8.95
CA CYS A 24 2.72 1.91 8.28
C CYS A 24 3.20 3.22 7.61
N GLY A 25 4.01 4.00 8.33
CA GLY A 25 4.59 5.24 7.79
C GLY A 25 5.60 5.01 6.65
N ARG A 26 6.28 3.87 6.61
CA ARG A 26 7.19 3.52 5.51
C ARG A 26 6.42 3.23 4.22
N ASN A 27 5.40 2.38 4.29
CA ASN A 27 4.62 1.98 3.11
C ASN A 27 3.88 3.17 2.50
N ALA A 28 3.31 4.05 3.33
CA ALA A 28 2.69 5.30 2.87
C ALA A 28 3.66 6.16 2.03
N LYS A 29 4.87 6.40 2.55
CA LYS A 29 5.91 7.18 1.84
C LYS A 29 6.34 6.54 0.52
N ILE A 30 6.43 5.21 0.47
CA ILE A 30 6.78 4.50 -0.76
C ILE A 30 5.67 4.69 -1.81
N MET A 31 4.40 4.54 -1.41
CA MET A 31 3.27 4.74 -2.33
C MET A 31 3.12 6.19 -2.78
N ASP A 32 3.37 7.17 -1.90
CA ASP A 32 3.37 8.59 -2.25
C ASP A 32 4.45 8.92 -3.30
N GLU A 33 5.65 8.37 -3.13
CA GLU A 33 6.73 8.55 -4.10
C GLU A 33 6.43 7.82 -5.42
N ALA A 34 5.93 6.59 -5.35
CA ALA A 34 5.57 5.80 -6.52
C ALA A 34 4.51 6.52 -7.36
N GLU A 35 3.45 7.05 -6.74
CA GLU A 35 2.41 7.83 -7.40
C GLU A 35 2.97 9.09 -8.06
N ARG A 36 3.91 9.78 -7.39
CA ARG A 36 4.53 10.99 -7.92
C ARG A 36 5.30 10.74 -9.21
N ILE A 37 6.00 9.60 -9.31
CA ILE A 37 6.91 9.30 -10.42
C ILE A 37 6.34 8.39 -11.49
N VAL A 38 5.13 7.84 -11.30
CA VAL A 38 4.54 6.81 -12.18
C VAL A 38 4.39 7.28 -13.64
N GLU A 39 4.14 8.56 -13.85
CA GLU A 39 4.03 9.15 -15.20
C GLU A 39 5.39 9.37 -15.87
N GLN A 40 6.43 9.73 -15.11
CA GLN A 40 7.75 10.07 -15.65
C GLN A 40 8.71 8.88 -15.71
N SER A 41 8.57 7.92 -14.78
CA SER A 41 9.44 6.76 -14.65
C SER A 41 8.66 5.56 -14.10
N PRO A 42 7.80 4.93 -14.91
CA PRO A 42 6.95 3.83 -14.49
C PRO A 42 7.73 2.61 -14.00
N ASP A 43 8.87 2.27 -14.61
CA ASP A 43 9.75 1.20 -14.13
C ASP A 43 10.28 1.46 -12.71
N SER A 44 10.65 2.71 -12.42
CA SER A 44 11.12 3.10 -11.08
C SER A 44 9.97 3.08 -10.07
N SER A 45 8.77 3.51 -10.48
CA SER A 45 7.56 3.42 -9.67
C SER A 45 7.26 1.96 -9.30
N LEU A 46 7.33 1.06 -10.28
CA LEU A 46 7.13 -0.37 -10.06
C LEU A 46 8.19 -0.96 -9.13
N ALA A 47 9.46 -0.58 -9.31
CA ALA A 47 10.55 -0.99 -8.43
C ALA A 47 10.30 -0.55 -6.98
N LEU A 48 9.85 0.69 -6.76
CA LEU A 48 9.47 1.16 -5.42
C LEU A 48 8.33 0.35 -4.82
N LEU A 49 7.25 0.17 -5.58
CA LEU A 49 6.07 -0.57 -5.12
C LEU A 49 6.40 -2.03 -4.80
N SER A 50 7.32 -2.66 -5.53
CA SER A 50 7.77 -4.03 -5.25
C SER A 50 8.38 -4.22 -3.86
N THR A 51 8.81 -3.13 -3.20
CA THR A 51 9.37 -3.16 -1.84
C THR A 51 8.32 -3.06 -0.73
N VAL A 52 7.06 -2.83 -1.07
CA VAL A 52 5.96 -2.69 -0.09
C VAL A 52 5.58 -4.05 0.47
N ASP A 53 5.59 -4.17 1.80
CA ASP A 53 5.04 -5.34 2.47
C ASP A 53 3.50 -5.29 2.44
N ARG A 54 2.93 -6.04 1.49
CA ARG A 54 1.48 -6.14 1.26
C ARG A 54 0.73 -6.77 2.43
N TYR A 55 1.37 -7.54 3.31
CA TYR A 55 0.68 -8.18 4.43
C TYR A 55 0.33 -7.21 5.55
N LEU A 56 1.09 -6.13 5.67
CA LEU A 56 0.92 -5.10 6.69
C LEU A 56 0.02 -3.94 6.24
N LEU A 57 -0.52 -3.99 5.01
CA LEU A 57 -1.39 -2.95 4.49
C LEU A 57 -2.81 -3.06 5.03
N SER A 58 -3.34 -1.90 5.44
CA SER A 58 -4.77 -1.69 5.68
C SER A 58 -5.57 -1.95 4.39
N LYS A 59 -6.91 -2.02 4.50
CA LYS A 59 -7.76 -2.21 3.30
C LYS A 59 -7.61 -1.05 2.31
N SER A 60 -7.57 0.19 2.79
CA SER A 60 -7.39 1.38 1.97
C SER A 60 -6.01 1.40 1.30
N ASP A 61 -4.95 1.10 2.05
CA ASP A 61 -3.60 1.09 1.49
C ASP A 61 -3.40 -0.05 0.50
N ARG A 62 -4.07 -1.19 0.69
CA ARG A 62 -4.05 -2.31 -0.26
C ARG A 62 -4.77 -1.94 -1.55
N ALA A 63 -5.89 -1.22 -1.49
CA ALA A 63 -6.58 -0.71 -2.67
C ALA A 63 -5.73 0.33 -3.42
N ARG A 64 -5.10 1.26 -2.68
CA ARG A 64 -4.18 2.25 -3.26
C ARG A 64 -2.96 1.58 -3.90
N TYR A 65 -2.34 0.64 -3.20
CA TYR A 65 -1.23 -0.17 -3.71
C TYR A 65 -1.63 -0.87 -5.00
N GLY A 66 -2.78 -1.53 -5.02
CA GLY A 66 -3.25 -2.27 -6.19
C GLY A 66 -3.37 -1.39 -7.44
N LEU A 67 -3.95 -0.20 -7.26
CA LEU A 67 -4.14 0.75 -8.35
C LEU A 67 -2.80 1.31 -8.86
N LEU A 68 -1.91 1.73 -7.95
CA LEU A 68 -0.60 2.25 -8.32
C LEU A 68 0.27 1.18 -8.99
N PHE A 69 0.20 -0.07 -8.54
CA PHE A 69 0.96 -1.17 -9.12
C PHE A 69 0.47 -1.49 -10.54
N THR A 70 -0.84 -1.53 -10.77
CA THR A 70 -1.39 -1.71 -12.11
C THR A 70 -1.02 -0.55 -13.03
N MET A 71 -1.14 0.69 -12.57
CA MET A 71 -0.74 1.88 -13.33
C MET A 71 0.75 1.87 -13.71
N ALA A 72 1.63 1.47 -12.79
CA ALA A 72 3.05 1.36 -13.07
C ALA A 72 3.35 0.24 -14.09
N GLN A 73 2.68 -0.91 -13.99
CA GLN A 73 2.81 -2.00 -14.97
C GLN A 73 2.37 -1.56 -16.38
N ASP A 74 1.15 -1.03 -16.51
CA ASP A 74 0.59 -0.56 -17.79
C ASP A 74 1.55 0.44 -18.48
N LYS A 75 2.00 1.46 -17.74
CA LYS A 75 2.90 2.49 -18.27
C LYS A 75 4.32 2.01 -18.54
N SER A 76 4.79 0.97 -17.84
CA SER A 76 6.09 0.34 -18.10
C SER A 76 6.08 -0.54 -19.36
N GLY A 77 4.90 -0.89 -19.87
CA GLY A 77 4.76 -1.83 -20.98
C GLY A 77 5.01 -3.29 -20.59
N LEU A 78 5.04 -3.60 -19.28
CA LEU A 78 5.02 -4.97 -18.78
C LEU A 78 3.61 -5.54 -18.93
N ASP A 79 3.53 -6.79 -19.38
CA ASP A 79 2.25 -7.48 -19.56
C ASP A 79 1.48 -7.55 -18.23
N VAL A 80 0.24 -7.09 -18.25
CA VAL A 80 -0.59 -6.90 -17.05
C VAL A 80 -1.23 -8.23 -16.69
N ASP A 81 -0.55 -9.05 -15.90
CA ASP A 81 -1.03 -10.40 -15.54
C ASP A 81 -1.78 -10.44 -14.19
N MET A 82 -2.15 -9.28 -13.63
CA MET A 82 -2.74 -9.16 -12.29
C MET A 82 -4.14 -8.53 -12.26
N ASP A 83 -5.07 -9.07 -13.04
CA ASP A 83 -6.51 -8.70 -13.06
C ASP A 83 -7.15 -8.68 -11.66
N THR A 84 -6.68 -9.55 -10.77
CA THR A 84 -7.18 -9.61 -9.39
C THR A 84 -6.87 -8.36 -8.58
N LEU A 85 -5.73 -7.71 -8.83
CA LEU A 85 -5.26 -6.58 -8.02
C LEU A 85 -6.07 -5.33 -8.31
N ILE A 86 -6.25 -5.00 -9.60
CA ILE A 86 -7.04 -3.85 -10.04
C ILE A 86 -8.51 -4.01 -9.69
N ARG A 87 -9.04 -5.24 -9.78
CA ARG A 87 -10.42 -5.54 -9.37
C ARG A 87 -10.65 -5.25 -7.88
N GLN A 88 -9.69 -5.57 -7.01
CA GLN A 88 -9.82 -5.25 -5.58
C GLN A 88 -9.77 -3.73 -5.33
N SER A 89 -8.96 -2.99 -6.09
CA SER A 89 -8.93 -1.53 -6.04
C SER A 89 -10.25 -0.92 -6.49
N TYR A 90 -10.82 -1.39 -7.60
CA TYR A 90 -12.14 -0.97 -8.07
C TYR A 90 -13.21 -1.20 -7.01
N ILE A 91 -13.30 -2.41 -6.44
CA ILE A 91 -14.32 -2.75 -5.42
C ILE A 91 -14.21 -1.83 -4.20
N TYR A 92 -13.00 -1.45 -3.81
CA TYR A 92 -12.80 -0.52 -2.70
C TYR A 92 -13.27 0.89 -3.05
N TYR A 93 -12.86 1.43 -4.21
CA TYR A 93 -13.17 2.81 -4.61
C TYR A 93 -14.57 2.99 -5.18
N GLU A 94 -15.30 1.93 -5.52
CA GLU A 94 -16.72 1.97 -5.85
C GLU A 94 -17.56 2.54 -4.69
N GLY A 95 -17.11 2.36 -3.45
CA GLY A 95 -17.69 3.00 -2.26
C GLY A 95 -17.33 4.49 -2.09
N GLU A 96 -16.41 5.02 -2.89
CA GLU A 96 -15.87 6.39 -2.83
C GLU A 96 -15.78 7.04 -4.24
N PRO A 97 -16.91 7.17 -4.97
CA PRO A 97 -16.90 7.48 -6.40
C PRO A 97 -16.40 8.89 -6.76
N GLU A 98 -16.43 9.82 -5.82
CA GLU A 98 -15.94 11.19 -6.01
C GLU A 98 -14.41 11.30 -5.96
N THR A 99 -13.71 10.20 -5.63
CA THR A 99 -12.25 10.20 -5.57
C THR A 99 -11.65 10.04 -6.97
N LYS A 100 -10.51 10.71 -7.21
CA LYS A 100 -9.73 10.47 -8.43
C LYS A 100 -9.37 8.98 -8.62
N TYR A 101 -9.23 8.25 -7.52
CA TYR A 101 -8.85 6.84 -7.54
C TYR A 101 -9.96 5.95 -8.08
N TYR A 102 -11.23 6.32 -7.90
CA TYR A 102 -12.33 5.59 -8.53
C TYR A 102 -12.23 5.67 -10.06
N GLY A 103 -12.11 6.88 -10.62
CA GLY A 103 -11.95 7.07 -12.06
C GLY A 103 -10.71 6.36 -12.62
N LEU A 104 -9.58 6.41 -11.89
CA LEU A 104 -8.38 5.68 -12.29
C LEU A 104 -8.57 4.16 -12.24
N SER A 105 -9.29 3.64 -11.24
CA SER A 105 -9.56 2.20 -11.11
C SER A 105 -10.54 1.63 -12.16
N GLN A 106 -11.23 2.50 -12.89
CA GLN A 106 -12.05 2.11 -14.04
C GLN A 106 -11.24 2.13 -15.35
N TYR A 107 -10.20 2.94 -15.41
CA TYR A 107 -9.38 3.12 -16.60
C TYR A 107 -8.34 2.01 -16.76
N TYR A 108 -7.63 1.70 -15.68
CA TYR A 108 -6.69 0.57 -15.57
C TYR A 108 -7.44 -0.70 -15.19
#